data_AF-A0A0D0V777-F1
#
_entry.id   AF-A0A0D0V777-F1
#
_cell.length_a   1.000
_cell.length_b   1.000
_cell.length_c   1.000
_cell.angle_alpha   90.00
_cell.angle_beta   90.00
_cell.angle_gamma   90.00
#
_symmetry.space_group_name_H-M   'P 1'
#
loop_
_entity.id
_entity.type
_entity.pdbx_description
1 polymer ?
#
loop_
_entity_poly.entity_id
_entity_poly.type
_entity_poly.pdbx_seq_one_letter_code
_entity_poly.pdbx_strand_id
1 'polypeptide(L)'
;MSIGPFTVAEGRGRLVVTGEIDIATSGELASVLADLLDGAPPAALELDFGGVRFLDSSGILVLLRAQGRAADRGCRLTVADVQPTVRRVLEITGVLELLGLGTSAEAADDAPPIR
;
A
#
# COMPACT_ATOMS: atom_id res chain seq x y z
N MET A 1 12.21 3.78 15.71
CA MET A 1 12.01 4.43 17.02
C MET A 1 10.87 5.42 16.82
N SER A 2 9.63 5.02 17.11
CA SER A 2 8.43 5.78 16.79
C SER A 2 8.01 6.64 17.98
N ILE A 3 7.82 7.94 17.73
CA ILE A 3 7.04 8.82 18.60
C ILE A 3 6.08 9.56 17.66
N GLY A 4 5.00 8.88 17.28
CA GLY A 4 3.95 9.34 16.38
C GLY A 4 2.73 8.41 16.48
N PRO A 5 1.58 8.75 15.87
CA PRO A 5 0.33 7.98 15.95
C PRO A 5 0.42 6.58 15.34
N PHE A 6 1.54 6.24 14.69
CA PHE A 6 1.78 4.93 14.12
C PHE A 6 3.19 4.40 14.45
N THR A 7 3.35 3.09 14.35
CA THR A 7 4.62 2.40 14.56
C THR A 7 4.97 1.57 13.33
N VAL A 8 6.26 1.53 13.03
CA VAL A 8 6.81 0.74 11.92
C VAL A 8 7.85 -0.26 12.41
N ALA A 9 7.69 -1.53 12.03
CA ALA A 9 8.66 -2.59 12.27
C ALA A 9 9.03 -3.30 10.97
N GLU A 10 10.33 -3.48 10.74
CA GLU A 10 10.88 -4.11 9.55
C GLU A 10 11.28 -5.57 9.83
N GLY A 11 10.79 -6.49 9.01
CA GLY A 11 11.25 -7.87 8.90
C GLY A 11 11.61 -8.20 7.44
N ARG A 12 12.10 -9.41 7.15
CA ARG A 12 12.50 -9.85 5.78
C ARG A 12 11.43 -9.52 4.71
N GLY A 13 11.51 -8.34 4.09
CA GLY A 13 10.54 -7.87 3.10
C GLY A 13 9.12 -7.60 3.64
N ARG A 14 8.93 -7.38 4.94
CA ARG A 14 7.63 -7.01 5.54
C ARG A 14 7.75 -5.73 6.37
N LEU A 15 6.81 -4.82 6.19
CA LEU A 15 6.65 -3.58 6.95
C LEU A 15 5.35 -3.63 7.74
N VAL A 16 5.44 -3.71 9.07
CA VAL A 16 4.24 -3.65 9.92
C VAL A 16 3.88 -2.21 10.20
N VAL A 17 2.65 -1.82 9.86
CA VAL A 17 2.11 -0.48 10.11
C VAL A 17 0.94 -0.59 11.07
N THR A 18 0.99 0.15 12.17
CA THR A 18 -0.09 0.15 13.18
C THR A 18 -0.48 1.57 13.52
N GLY A 19 -1.77 1.90 13.63
CA GLY A 19 -2.23 3.23 13.98
C GLY A 19 -3.20 3.81 12.96
N GLU A 20 -3.06 5.11 12.69
CA GLU A 20 -3.91 5.86 11.76
C GLU A 20 -3.02 6.48 10.69
N ILE A 21 -3.44 6.37 9.43
CA ILE A 21 -2.77 6.96 8.27
C ILE A 21 -3.65 8.10 7.75
N ASP A 22 -3.24 9.31 8.05
CA ASP A 22 -3.93 10.56 7.78
C ASP A 22 -2.94 11.61 7.25
N ILE A 23 -3.41 12.84 7.05
CA ILE A 23 -2.54 13.95 6.63
C ILE A 23 -1.34 14.20 7.57
N ALA A 24 -1.46 13.93 8.87
CA ALA A 24 -0.40 14.18 9.84
C ALA A 24 0.68 13.08 9.84
N THR A 25 0.30 11.86 9.49
CA THR A 25 1.17 10.66 9.56
C THR A 25 1.67 10.19 8.20
N SER A 26 0.94 10.52 7.13
CA SER A 26 1.25 10.14 5.75
C SER A 26 2.66 10.55 5.30
N GLY A 27 3.16 11.72 5.73
CA GLY A 27 4.51 12.18 5.39
C GLY A 27 5.62 11.28 5.96
N GLU A 28 5.46 10.83 7.22
CA GLU A 28 6.41 9.93 7.86
C GLU A 28 6.39 8.55 7.17
N LEU A 29 5.19 8.01 6.89
CA LEU A 29 5.06 6.75 6.14
C LEU A 29 5.71 6.84 4.76
N ALA A 30 5.53 7.96 4.06
CA ALA A 30 6.14 8.20 2.76
C ALA A 30 7.68 8.20 2.83
N SER A 31 8.26 8.81 3.88
CA SER A 31 9.71 8.81 4.10
C SER A 31 10.24 7.40 4.33
N VAL A 32 9.59 6.62 5.19
CA VAL A 32 10.02 5.25 5.48
C VAL A 32 9.96 4.36 4.23
N LEU A 33 8.88 4.45 3.46
CA LEU A 33 8.75 3.71 2.20
C LEU A 33 9.77 4.18 1.16
N ALA A 34 10.08 5.48 1.11
CA ALA A 34 11.12 6.02 0.26
C ALA A 34 12.48 5.42 0.59
N ASP A 35 12.89 5.46 1.86
CA ASP A 35 14.18 4.99 2.33
C ASP A 35 14.38 3.48 2.06
N LEU A 36 13.32 2.69 2.30
CA LEU A 36 13.32 1.26 2.01
C LEU A 36 13.45 0.94 0.51
N LEU A 37 12.76 1.69 -0.34
CA LEU A 37 12.74 1.47 -1.77
C LEU A 37 13.98 2.06 -2.48
N ASP A 38 14.56 3.13 -1.94
CA ASP A 38 15.76 3.82 -2.44
C ASP A 38 17.08 3.21 -1.99
N GLY A 39 17.10 2.45 -0.90
CA GLY A 39 18.28 1.71 -0.45
C GLY A 39 18.54 0.45 -1.26
N ALA A 40 18.51 -0.70 -0.60
CA ALA A 40 18.61 -2.02 -1.21
C ALA A 40 17.24 -2.71 -1.12
N PRO A 41 16.30 -2.41 -2.03
CA PRO A 41 14.94 -2.91 -1.93
C PRO A 41 14.92 -4.44 -2.04
N PRO A 42 14.05 -5.12 -1.28
CA PRO A 42 13.79 -6.54 -1.49
C PRO A 42 13.09 -6.76 -2.84
N ALA A 43 13.08 -8.00 -3.33
CA ALA A 43 12.29 -8.36 -4.52
C ALA A 43 10.78 -8.17 -4.29
N ALA A 44 10.34 -8.26 -3.03
CA ALA A 44 8.97 -7.99 -2.63
C ALA A 44 8.95 -7.33 -1.24
N LEU A 45 8.07 -6.34 -1.09
CA LEU A 45 7.78 -5.64 0.15
C LEU A 45 6.29 -5.77 0.45
N GLU A 46 5.96 -6.38 1.59
CA GLU A 46 4.60 -6.56 2.06
C GLU A 46 4.29 -5.58 3.20
N LEU A 47 3.24 -4.80 3.05
CA LEU A 47 2.76 -3.87 4.06
C LEU A 47 1.67 -4.55 4.90
N ASP A 48 1.97 -4.87 6.16
CA ASP A 48 1.02 -5.42 7.11
C ASP A 48 0.20 -4.28 7.73
N PHE A 49 -1.09 -4.26 7.39
CA PHE A 49 -2.06 -3.26 7.82
C PHE A 49 -2.99 -3.78 8.94
N GLY A 50 -2.61 -4.85 9.63
CA GLY A 50 -3.37 -5.44 10.74
C GLY A 50 -3.66 -4.45 11.86
N GLY A 51 -2.73 -3.53 12.12
CA GLY A 51 -2.91 -2.47 13.11
C GLY A 51 -3.46 -1.15 12.56
N VAL A 52 -3.70 -1.02 11.25
CA VAL A 52 -4.19 0.24 10.64
C VAL A 52 -5.70 0.30 10.77
N ARG A 53 -6.19 1.28 11.53
CA ARG A 53 -7.63 1.45 11.81
C ARG A 53 -8.29 2.49 10.93
N PHE A 54 -7.49 3.39 10.35
CA PHE A 54 -7.96 4.51 9.55
C PHE A 54 -6.98 4.81 8.41
N LEU A 55 -7.53 5.13 7.24
CA LEU A 55 -6.80 5.52 6.04
C LEU A 55 -7.61 6.59 5.30
N ASP A 56 -7.03 7.77 5.09
CA ASP A 56 -7.62 8.85 4.30
C ASP A 56 -7.00 8.96 2.88
N SER A 57 -7.42 9.98 2.13
CA SER A 57 -6.87 10.25 0.79
C SER A 57 -5.38 10.59 0.78
N SER A 58 -4.84 11.14 1.88
CA SER A 58 -3.42 11.44 2.02
C SER A 58 -2.62 10.14 2.08
N GLY A 59 -3.07 9.17 2.89
CA GLY A 59 -2.48 7.84 2.94
C GLY A 59 -2.58 7.09 1.62
N ILE A 60 -3.70 7.21 0.91
CA ILE A 60 -3.88 6.62 -0.43
C ILE A 60 -2.83 7.16 -1.42
N LEU A 61 -2.60 8.47 -1.43
CA LEU A 61 -1.59 9.07 -2.30
C LEU A 61 -0.17 8.56 -1.99
N VAL A 62 0.13 8.32 -0.71
CA VAL A 62 1.41 7.73 -0.30
C VAL A 62 1.58 6.32 -0.85
N LEU A 63 0.54 5.49 -0.77
CA LEU A 63 0.57 4.12 -1.31
C LEU A 63 0.76 4.09 -2.82
N LEU A 64 0.08 4.98 -3.55
CA LEU A 64 0.25 5.11 -5.00
C LEU A 64 1.68 5.49 -5.38
N ARG A 65 2.27 6.46 -4.67
CA ARG A 65 3.66 6.86 -4.90
C ARG A 65 4.65 5.75 -4.57
N ALA A 66 4.43 5.04 -3.47
CA ALA A 66 5.25 3.89 -3.09
C ALA A 66 5.15 2.76 -4.11
N GLN A 67 3.97 2.48 -4.65
CA GLN A 67 3.76 1.48 -5.70
C GLN A 67 4.55 1.81 -6.97
N GLY A 68 4.48 3.06 -7.45
CA GLY A 68 5.24 3.50 -8.62
C GLY A 68 6.75 3.38 -8.38
N ARG A 69 7.21 3.82 -7.21
CA ARG A 69 8.63 3.74 -6.83
C ARG A 69 9.11 2.30 -6.68
N ALA A 70 8.28 1.40 -6.16
CA ALA A 70 8.59 -0.02 -6.06
C ALA A 70 8.71 -0.65 -7.45
N ALA A 71 7.78 -0.33 -8.36
CA ALA A 71 7.83 -0.78 -9.75
C ALA A 71 9.10 -0.32 -10.46
N ASP A 72 9.49 0.95 -10.32
CA ASP A 72 10.72 1.52 -10.90
C ASP A 72 11.99 0.81 -10.39
N ARG A 73 11.90 0.15 -9.23
CA ARG A 73 13.01 -0.55 -8.57
C ARG A 73 12.92 -2.07 -8.69
N GLY A 74 11.94 -2.59 -9.43
CA GLY A 74 11.71 -4.03 -9.57
C GLY A 74 11.27 -4.71 -8.27
N CYS A 75 10.76 -3.95 -7.29
CA CYS A 75 10.20 -4.46 -6.06
C CYS A 75 8.68 -4.62 -6.21
N ARG A 76 8.15 -5.79 -5.85
CA ARG A 76 6.70 -6.00 -5.78
C ARG A 76 6.17 -5.47 -4.45
N LEU A 77 5.33 -4.44 -4.48
CA LEU A 77 4.66 -3.93 -3.29
C LEU A 77 3.29 -4.62 -3.11
N THR A 78 3.05 -5.23 -1.95
CA THR A 78 1.76 -5.83 -1.58
C THR A 78 1.26 -5.30 -0.24
N VAL A 79 -0.03 -5.45 0.04
CA VAL A 79 -0.60 -5.22 1.37
C VAL A 79 -1.17 -6.53 1.94
N ALA A 80 -1.08 -6.73 3.25
CA ALA A 80 -1.56 -7.90 3.98
C ALA A 80 -2.30 -7.48 5.25
N ASP A 81 -3.09 -8.40 5.81
CA ASP A 81 -3.78 -8.25 7.10
C ASP A 81 -4.65 -6.97 7.19
N VAL A 82 -5.19 -6.49 6.07
CA VAL A 82 -5.93 -5.21 6.00
C VAL A 82 -7.28 -5.29 6.75
N GLN A 83 -7.51 -4.36 7.68
CA GLN A 83 -8.80 -4.25 8.37
C GLN A 83 -9.96 -3.92 7.42
N PRO A 84 -11.21 -4.40 7.67
CA PRO A 84 -12.33 -4.22 6.75
C PRO A 84 -12.61 -2.77 6.33
N THR A 85 -12.50 -1.81 7.26
CA THR A 85 -12.70 -0.38 6.97
C THR A 85 -11.65 0.14 6.00
N VAL A 86 -10.37 -0.19 6.24
CA VAL A 86 -9.25 0.22 5.38
C VAL A 86 -9.34 -0.46 4.02
N ARG A 87 -9.69 -1.75 4.00
CA ARG A 87 -9.93 -2.51 2.76
C ARG A 87 -11.00 -1.83 1.91
N ARG A 88 -12.11 -1.39 2.52
CA ARG A 88 -13.18 -0.69 1.80
C ARG A 88 -12.70 0.61 1.17
N VAL A 89 -11.85 1.38 1.86
CA VAL A 89 -11.24 2.60 1.31
C VAL A 89 -10.34 2.26 0.12
N LEU A 90 -9.50 1.23 0.24
CA LEU A 90 -8.63 0.77 -0.85
C LEU A 90 -9.42 0.26 -2.08
N GLU A 91 -10.55 -0.42 -1.85
CA GLU A 91 -11.47 -0.86 -2.92
C GLU A 91 -12.12 0.32 -3.63
N ILE A 92 -12.70 1.26 -2.88
CA ILE A 92 -13.40 2.44 -3.45
C ILE A 92 -12.43 3.29 -4.28
N THR A 93 -11.18 3.38 -3.84
CA THR A 93 -10.15 4.17 -4.52
C THR A 93 -9.43 3.41 -5.64
N GLY A 94 -9.74 2.13 -5.86
CA GLY A 94 -9.10 1.27 -6.87
C GLY A 94 -7.64 0.90 -6.56
N VAL A 95 -7.11 1.31 -5.40
CA VAL A 95 -5.70 1.08 -5.04
C VAL A 95 -5.44 -0.36 -4.60
N LEU A 96 -6.48 -1.07 -4.14
CA LEU A 96 -6.36 -2.47 -3.72
C LEU A 96 -5.80 -3.37 -4.85
N GLU A 97 -6.23 -3.13 -6.08
CA GLU A 97 -5.78 -3.91 -7.25
C GLU A 97 -4.32 -3.63 -7.61
N LEU A 98 -3.89 -2.37 -7.46
CA LEU A 98 -2.51 -1.94 -7.69
C LEU A 98 -1.52 -2.52 -6.67
N LEU A 99 -2.00 -2.86 -5.47
CA LEU A 99 -1.22 -3.42 -4.37
C LEU A 99 -1.35 -4.95 -4.27
N GLY A 100 -1.76 -5.62 -5.35
CA GLY A 100 -1.75 -7.09 -5.44
C GLY A 100 -2.81 -7.80 -4.60
N LEU A 101 -3.79 -7.09 -4.02
CA LEU A 101 -4.97 -7.67 -3.36
C LEU A 101 -6.24 -7.64 -4.23
N GLY A 102 -6.13 -7.18 -5.47
CA GLY A 102 -7.20 -7.28 -6.45
C GLY A 102 -7.58 -8.74 -6.69
N THR A 103 -8.87 -9.03 -6.67
CA THR A 103 -9.36 -10.35 -7.06
C THR A 103 -8.89 -10.62 -8.47
N SER A 104 -8.13 -11.69 -8.70
CA SER A 104 -8.07 -12.30 -10.03
C SER A 104 -9.45 -12.89 -10.35
N ALA A 105 -10.39 -12.04 -10.74
CA ALA A 105 -11.62 -12.42 -11.42
C ALA A 105 -11.52 -11.85 -12.83
N GLU A 106 -11.23 -12.74 -13.77
CA GLU A 106 -11.09 -12.49 -15.20
C GLU A 106 -12.34 -11.83 -15.80
N ALA A 107 -12.14 -10.77 -16.60
CA ALA A 107 -13.00 -10.32 -17.71
C ALA A 107 -12.05 -9.55 -18.67
N ALA A 108 -11.72 -9.97 -19.90
CA ALA A 108 -12.45 -10.80 -20.86
C ALA A 108 -13.89 -10.30 -21.06
N ASP A 109 -14.01 -9.08 -21.58
CA ASP A 109 -15.18 -8.53 -22.27
C ASP A 109 -14.61 -7.81 -23.51
N ASP A 110 -14.38 -8.54 -24.60
CA ASP A 110 -15.31 -8.61 -25.74
C ASP A 110 -16.17 -7.35 -25.89
N ALA A 111 -15.55 -6.27 -26.38
CA ALA A 111 -16.34 -5.19 -26.96
C ALA A 111 -16.99 -5.71 -28.25
N PRO A 112 -18.33 -5.79 -28.36
CA PRO A 112 -18.94 -6.10 -29.64
C PRO A 112 -18.64 -4.95 -30.62
N PRO A 113 -18.39 -5.24 -31.91
CA PRO A 113 -18.23 -4.18 -32.90
C PRO A 113 -19.56 -3.44 -33.02
N ILE A 114 -19.56 -2.15 -32.65
CA ILE A 114 -20.61 -1.23 -33.02
C ILE A 114 -20.69 -1.20 -34.55
N ARG A 115 -21.86 -1.57 -35.08
CA ARG A 115 -22.18 -1.58 -36.51
C ARG A 115 -22.93 -0.32 -36.89
#